data_AF-A0A495DJU6-F1
#
_entry.id   AF-A0A495DJU6-F1
#
_cell.length_a   1.000
_cell.length_b   1.000
_cell.length_c   1.000
_cell.angle_alpha   90.00
_cell.angle_beta   90.00
_cell.angle_gamma   90.00
#
_symmetry.space_group_name_H-M   'P 1'
#
loop_
_entity.id
_entity.type
_entity.pdbx_description
1 polymer ?
#
loop_
_entity_poly.entity_id
_entity_poly.type
_entity_poly.pdbx_seq_one_letter_code
_entity_poly.pdbx_strand_id
1 'polypeptide(L)'
;MFTGIVTAKGRIRAISGETVRRFEIEAPYDADTIALGASIAHAGTCLTVVDKGVSGEGCWFAVEISPETLRLTTLGDWREGDPVNLERALALGEELGGHLVTGHVDGVGELVERRDEGEWIVLTVRPPAELNRFIARKGSITVDGVSLTVNDVTADSFDLMIIPHTAEVTTLGALQIGAHVNLEVDLMARYAARLSEFSPA
;
A
#
# COMPACT_ATOMS: atom_id res chain seq x y z
N MET A 1 4.97 5.69 9.98
CA MET A 1 5.11 6.68 8.89
C MET A 1 6.03 6.09 7.85
N PHE A 2 5.68 6.33 6.59
CA PHE A 2 6.29 5.78 5.38
C PHE A 2 6.30 6.89 4.32
N THR A 3 6.84 6.57 3.14
CA THR A 3 6.96 7.51 2.03
C THR A 3 6.18 7.07 0.79
N GLY A 4 5.73 5.80 0.77
CA GLY A 4 5.15 5.15 -0.39
C GLY A 4 6.20 4.71 -1.41
N ILE A 5 7.48 4.65 -1.02
CA ILE A 5 8.54 4.12 -1.87
C ILE A 5 8.77 2.67 -1.46
N VAL A 6 8.19 1.74 -2.22
CA VAL A 6 8.34 0.31 -1.99
C VAL A 6 9.80 -0.10 -2.16
N THR A 7 10.37 -0.69 -1.11
CA THR A 7 11.79 -1.09 -1.07
C THR A 7 12.00 -2.58 -1.33
N ALA A 8 10.94 -3.40 -1.23
CA ALA A 8 11.02 -4.81 -1.56
C ALA A 8 9.67 -5.41 -1.97
N LYS A 9 9.74 -6.49 -2.75
CA LYS A 9 8.63 -7.44 -2.91
C LYS A 9 8.87 -8.64 -2.00
N GLY A 10 7.99 -8.80 -1.02
CA GLY A 10 7.90 -10.00 -0.20
C GLY A 10 6.93 -11.02 -0.78
N ARG A 11 6.75 -12.11 -0.05
CA ARG A 11 5.79 -13.16 -0.37
C ARG A 11 5.15 -13.70 0.91
N ILE A 12 3.84 -13.94 0.90
CA ILE A 12 3.18 -14.63 1.99
C ILE A 12 3.68 -16.07 2.06
N ARG A 13 4.36 -16.40 3.14
CA ARG A 13 4.94 -17.73 3.38
C ARG A 13 3.94 -18.68 4.00
N ALA A 14 3.22 -18.19 5.01
CA ALA A 14 2.25 -18.98 5.77
C ALA A 14 1.15 -18.09 6.30
N ILE A 15 -0.06 -18.64 6.41
CA ILE A 15 -1.16 -17.96 7.07
C ILE A 15 -1.79 -18.87 8.13
N SER A 16 -1.97 -18.35 9.33
CA SER A 16 -2.59 -19.05 10.45
C SER A 16 -3.52 -18.13 11.27
N GLY A 17 -4.15 -18.69 12.30
CA GLY A 17 -5.12 -17.97 13.14
C GLY A 17 -6.51 -17.91 12.54
N GLU A 18 -7.51 -17.65 13.39
CA GLU A 18 -8.91 -17.56 13.00
C GLU A 18 -9.41 -16.10 13.07
N THR A 19 -9.57 -15.57 14.28
CA THR A 19 -10.07 -14.19 14.49
C THR A 19 -8.97 -13.16 14.25
N VAL A 20 -7.84 -13.30 14.94
CA VAL A 20 -6.62 -12.56 14.62
C VAL A 20 -5.83 -13.43 13.65
N ARG A 21 -5.65 -12.95 12.43
CA ARG A 21 -4.86 -13.68 11.44
C ARG A 21 -3.39 -13.37 11.66
N ARG A 22 -2.55 -14.40 11.55
CA ARG A 22 -1.11 -14.29 11.58
C ARG A 22 -0.56 -14.58 10.20
N PHE A 23 0.14 -13.62 9.62
CA PHE A 23 0.84 -13.79 8.34
C PHE A 23 2.33 -13.90 8.62
N GLU A 24 2.98 -14.89 8.03
CA GLU A 24 4.43 -14.92 7.87
C GLU A 24 4.78 -14.45 6.46
N ILE A 25 5.74 -13.54 6.37
CA ILE A 25 6.17 -12.92 5.12
C ILE A 25 7.65 -13.20 4.94
N GLU A 26 8.02 -13.74 3.77
CA GLU A 26 9.40 -13.80 3.30
C GLU A 26 9.76 -12.50 2.60
N ALA A 27 10.94 -11.95 2.91
CA ALA A 27 11.40 -10.69 2.33
C ALA A 27 12.93 -10.66 2.16
N PRO A 28 13.44 -9.94 1.15
CA PRO A 28 14.87 -9.73 0.94
C PRO A 28 15.43 -8.64 1.87
N TYR A 29 15.01 -8.61 3.13
CA TYR A 29 15.58 -7.76 4.17
C TYR A 29 16.52 -8.56 5.05
N ASP A 30 17.51 -7.88 5.62
CA ASP A 30 18.32 -8.43 6.70
C ASP A 30 17.49 -8.50 7.99
N ALA A 31 17.37 -9.71 8.54
CA ALA A 31 16.62 -10.00 9.76
C ALA A 31 17.11 -9.16 10.95
N ASP A 32 18.42 -8.86 11.02
CA ASP A 32 19.03 -8.13 12.14
C ASP A 32 18.65 -6.65 12.14
N THR A 33 18.22 -6.12 10.99
CA THR A 33 17.73 -4.74 10.87
C THR A 33 16.27 -4.58 11.29
N ILE A 34 15.54 -5.67 11.51
CA ILE A 34 14.13 -5.66 11.90
C ILE A 34 14.05 -5.95 13.40
N ALA A 35 13.53 -5.00 14.18
CA ALA A 35 13.25 -5.23 15.60
C ALA A 35 11.84 -5.83 15.78
N LEU A 36 11.64 -6.60 16.85
CA LEU A 36 10.28 -6.92 17.32
C LEU A 36 9.59 -5.61 17.72
N GLY A 37 8.33 -5.45 17.33
CA GLY A 37 7.59 -4.19 17.49
C GLY A 37 7.84 -3.16 16.38
N ALA A 38 8.71 -3.44 15.40
CA ALA A 38 8.89 -2.55 14.26
C ALA A 38 7.62 -2.49 13.37
N SER A 39 7.38 -1.33 12.77
CA SER A 39 6.31 -1.16 11.79
C SER A 39 6.83 -1.37 10.36
N ILE A 40 6.12 -2.17 9.58
CA ILE A 40 6.38 -2.41 8.16
C ILE A 40 5.04 -2.28 7.42
N ALA A 41 5.03 -1.55 6.31
CA ALA A 41 3.86 -1.44 5.45
C ALA A 41 3.77 -2.67 4.53
N HIS A 42 2.58 -3.26 4.44
CA HIS A 42 2.25 -4.42 3.62
C HIS A 42 1.16 -4.03 2.63
N ALA A 43 1.53 -3.81 1.38
CA ALA A 43 0.65 -3.19 0.38
C ALA A 43 -0.05 -1.93 0.96
N GLY A 44 0.72 -1.08 1.64
CA GLY A 44 0.22 0.14 2.28
C GLY A 44 -0.42 -0.05 3.66
N THR A 45 -0.59 -1.28 4.16
CA THR A 45 -1.12 -1.51 5.51
C THR A 45 0.00 -1.57 6.54
N CYS A 46 0.05 -0.63 7.48
CA CYS A 46 1.02 -0.62 8.58
C CYS A 46 0.73 -1.74 9.57
N LEU A 47 1.65 -2.70 9.68
CA LEU A 47 1.54 -3.81 10.62
C LEU A 47 2.79 -3.91 11.49
N THR A 48 2.61 -4.48 12.68
CA THR A 48 3.66 -4.61 13.69
C THR A 48 4.29 -5.99 13.62
N VAL A 49 5.62 -6.05 13.54
CA VAL A 49 6.38 -7.29 13.56
C VAL A 49 6.31 -7.91 14.96
N VAL A 50 5.82 -9.15 15.04
CA VAL A 50 5.68 -9.91 16.30
C VAL A 50 6.64 -11.10 16.39
N ASP A 51 7.27 -11.48 15.29
CA ASP A 51 8.28 -12.54 15.24
C ASP A 51 9.15 -12.39 13.98
N LYS A 52 10.35 -12.98 13.97
CA LYS A 52 11.25 -12.93 12.83
C LYS A 52 12.33 -14.01 12.88
N GLY A 53 12.89 -14.31 11.72
CA GLY A 53 14.09 -15.13 11.61
C GLY A 53 14.76 -15.00 10.25
N VAL A 54 15.91 -15.64 10.11
CA VAL A 54 16.63 -15.71 8.82
C VAL A 54 15.92 -16.71 7.90
N SER A 55 15.82 -16.39 6.61
CA SER A 55 15.32 -17.28 5.57
C SER A 55 16.15 -17.12 4.30
N GLY A 56 16.97 -18.13 3.96
CA GLY A 56 17.90 -18.04 2.85
C GLY A 56 18.88 -16.86 3.00
N GLU A 57 18.99 -16.03 1.97
CA GLU A 57 19.78 -14.78 1.97
C GLU A 57 19.03 -13.56 2.54
N GLY A 58 17.76 -13.74 2.94
CA GLY A 58 16.93 -12.69 3.51
C GLY A 58 16.36 -13.08 4.87
N CYS A 59 15.11 -12.69 5.11
CA CYS A 59 14.42 -12.97 6.36
C CYS A 59 12.99 -13.47 6.13
N TRP A 60 12.42 -13.99 7.20
CA TRP A 60 10.99 -14.04 7.37
C TRP A 60 10.62 -13.22 8.61
N PHE A 61 9.42 -12.65 8.61
CA PHE A 61 8.86 -12.02 9.79
C PHE A 61 7.35 -12.23 9.84
N ALA A 62 6.79 -12.18 11.04
CA ALA A 62 5.36 -12.37 11.26
C ALA A 62 4.68 -11.11 11.76
N VAL A 63 3.42 -10.96 11.38
CA VAL A 63 2.51 -9.89 11.81
C VAL A 63 1.18 -10.48 12.21
N GLU A 64 0.48 -9.79 13.12
CA GLU A 64 -0.88 -10.13 13.53
C GLU A 64 -1.84 -9.05 13.07
N ILE A 65 -2.97 -9.48 12.50
CA ILE A 65 -3.89 -8.63 11.76
C ILE A 65 -5.27 -8.75 12.40
N SER A 66 -5.84 -7.59 12.73
CA SER A 66 -7.17 -7.50 13.33
C SER A 66 -8.27 -7.85 12.32
N PRO A 67 -9.45 -8.33 12.78
CA PRO A 67 -10.61 -8.50 11.91
C PRO A 67 -10.99 -7.24 11.13
N GLU A 68 -10.86 -6.07 11.75
CA GLU A 68 -11.20 -4.80 11.11
C GLU A 68 -10.24 -4.48 9.96
N THR A 69 -8.93 -4.69 10.16
CA THR A 69 -7.92 -4.51 9.10
C THR A 69 -8.18 -5.47 7.94
N LEU A 70 -8.49 -6.75 8.21
CA LEU A 70 -8.81 -7.72 7.16
C LEU A 70 -10.06 -7.33 6.36
N ARG A 71 -11.03 -6.67 6.99
CA ARG A 71 -12.28 -6.21 6.36
C ARG A 71 -12.08 -4.96 5.50
N LEU A 72 -11.18 -4.08 5.90
CA LEU A 72 -10.96 -2.77 5.27
C LEU A 72 -9.86 -2.77 4.20
N THR A 73 -9.15 -3.87 4.03
CA THR A 73 -7.99 -3.98 3.15
C THR A 73 -8.05 -5.25 2.31
N THR A 74 -7.20 -5.35 1.30
CA THR A 74 -7.05 -6.55 0.46
C THR A 74 -6.48 -7.76 1.20
N LEU A 75 -5.94 -7.57 2.42
CA LEU A 75 -5.27 -8.62 3.18
C LEU A 75 -6.20 -9.79 3.52
N GLY A 76 -7.51 -9.57 3.61
CA GLY A 76 -8.49 -10.63 3.86
C GLY A 76 -8.52 -11.72 2.80
N ASP A 77 -8.15 -11.37 1.56
CA ASP A 77 -8.21 -12.27 0.40
C ASP A 77 -6.86 -12.93 0.08
N TRP A 78 -5.79 -12.54 0.79
CA TRP A 78 -4.45 -13.06 0.54
C TRP A 78 -4.31 -14.54 0.87
N ARG A 79 -3.44 -15.19 0.10
CA ARG A 79 -3.11 -16.61 0.15
C ARG A 79 -1.61 -16.80 0.28
N GLU A 80 -1.22 -17.98 0.73
CA GLU A 80 0.19 -18.40 0.68
C GLU A 80 0.69 -18.35 -0.77
N GLY A 81 1.86 -17.76 -0.96
CA GLY A 81 2.47 -17.52 -2.27
C GLY A 81 2.20 -16.13 -2.85
N ASP A 82 1.23 -15.38 -2.33
CA ASP A 82 0.90 -14.06 -2.89
C ASP A 82 2.07 -13.07 -2.70
N PRO A 83 2.39 -12.26 -3.73
CA PRO A 83 3.41 -11.23 -3.63
C PRO A 83 2.91 -10.01 -2.86
N VAL A 84 3.81 -9.35 -2.13
CA VAL A 84 3.46 -8.20 -1.27
C VAL A 84 4.45 -7.06 -1.47
N ASN A 85 3.95 -5.84 -1.71
CA ASN A 85 4.76 -4.63 -1.61
C ASN A 85 5.13 -4.37 -0.16
N LEU A 86 6.42 -4.18 0.13
CA LEU A 86 6.93 -3.91 1.47
C LEU A 86 7.68 -2.59 1.53
N GLU A 87 7.42 -1.81 2.58
CA GLU A 87 8.18 -0.61 2.92
C GLU A 87 8.45 -0.56 4.43
N ARG A 88 9.69 -0.26 4.81
CA ARG A 88 10.10 -0.08 6.21
C ARG A 88 9.64 1.29 6.72
N ALA A 89 9.33 1.39 8.01
CA ALA A 89 9.02 2.70 8.60
C ALA A 89 10.20 3.66 8.48
N LEU A 90 9.89 4.91 8.12
CA LEU A 90 10.85 5.98 7.89
C LEU A 90 11.66 6.28 9.16
N ALA A 91 12.99 6.26 9.06
CA ALA A 91 13.90 6.70 10.11
C ALA A 91 14.24 8.20 10.00
N LEU A 92 14.69 8.78 11.11
CA LEU A 92 15.12 10.18 11.12
C LEU A 92 16.33 10.38 10.20
N GLY A 93 16.21 11.30 9.23
CA GLY A 93 17.26 11.61 8.27
C GLY A 93 17.20 10.79 6.98
N GLU A 94 16.24 9.87 6.85
CA GLU A 94 15.96 9.20 5.57
C GLU A 94 15.26 10.13 4.57
N GLU A 95 15.40 9.82 3.29
CA GLU A 95 14.80 10.58 2.20
C GLU A 95 13.28 10.34 2.13
N LEU A 96 12.51 11.42 2.07
CA LEU A 96 11.07 11.38 1.78
C LEU A 96 10.85 11.48 0.26
N GLY A 97 11.07 10.37 -0.45
CA GLY A 97 11.05 10.34 -1.92
C GLY A 97 9.66 10.40 -2.56
N GLY A 98 8.62 9.98 -1.83
CA GLY A 98 7.22 10.06 -2.24
C GLY A 98 6.47 11.18 -1.53
N HIS A 99 5.44 10.82 -0.76
CA HIS A 99 4.70 11.74 0.11
C HIS A 99 4.53 11.14 1.51
N LEU A 100 3.94 11.87 2.45
CA LEU A 100 3.72 11.32 3.79
C LEU A 100 2.63 10.24 3.76
N VAL A 101 3.04 9.00 4.00
CA VAL A 101 2.16 7.84 4.09
C VAL A 101 2.10 7.37 5.54
N THR A 102 0.89 7.16 6.05
CA THR A 102 0.65 6.71 7.42
C THR A 102 0.64 5.19 7.51
N GLY A 103 0.23 4.53 6.43
CA GLY A 103 -0.04 3.11 6.36
C GLY A 103 -1.42 2.74 6.91
N HIS A 104 -2.34 3.72 6.92
CA HIS A 104 -3.73 3.56 7.35
C HIS A 104 -4.63 3.60 6.13
N VAL A 105 -4.82 2.43 5.52
CA VAL A 105 -5.66 2.24 4.35
C VAL A 105 -7.07 2.76 4.62
N ASP A 106 -7.55 3.61 3.72
CA ASP A 106 -8.87 4.24 3.76
C ASP A 106 -9.96 3.33 3.18
N GLY A 107 -9.60 2.51 2.21
CA GLY A 107 -10.51 1.56 1.59
C GLY A 107 -9.85 0.82 0.43
N VAL A 108 -10.67 0.03 -0.26
CA VAL A 108 -10.24 -0.83 -1.36
C VAL A 108 -10.80 -0.30 -2.67
N GLY A 109 -9.91 -0.02 -3.62
CA GLY A 109 -10.26 0.34 -4.99
C GLY A 109 -10.28 -0.88 -5.91
N GLU A 110 -10.97 -0.75 -7.05
CA GLU A 110 -11.02 -1.74 -8.12
C GLU A 110 -10.28 -1.21 -9.35
N LEU A 111 -9.37 -2.00 -9.91
CA LEU A 111 -8.76 -1.71 -11.21
C LEU A 111 -9.79 -1.99 -12.32
N VAL A 112 -10.30 -0.94 -12.96
CA VAL A 112 -11.38 -1.06 -13.96
C VAL A 112 -10.87 -1.03 -15.40
N GLU A 113 -9.66 -0.51 -15.59
CA GLU A 113 -9.01 -0.47 -16.90
C GLU A 113 -7.49 -0.56 -16.76
N ARG A 114 -6.87 -1.26 -17.71
CA ARG A 114 -5.42 -1.30 -17.89
C ARG A 114 -5.11 -1.06 -19.36
N ARG A 115 -4.22 -0.11 -19.65
CA ARG A 115 -3.69 0.14 -20.99
C ARG A 115 -2.17 0.08 -20.97
N ASP A 116 -1.59 -0.82 -21.75
CA ASP A 116 -0.14 -0.90 -21.93
C ASP A 116 0.27 0.06 -23.08
N GLU A 117 0.93 1.17 -22.73
CA GLU A 117 1.26 2.29 -23.61
C GLU A 117 2.76 2.30 -23.93
N GLY A 118 3.21 1.26 -24.64
CA GLY A 118 4.62 1.11 -25.01
C GLY A 118 5.53 0.85 -23.80
N GLU A 119 6.06 1.91 -23.20
CA GLU A 119 7.02 1.83 -22.09
C GLU A 119 6.37 2.00 -20.71
N TRP A 120 5.13 2.47 -20.62
CA TRP A 120 4.43 2.61 -19.33
C TRP A 120 3.06 1.96 -19.36
N ILE A 121 2.49 1.77 -18.17
CA ILE A 121 1.15 1.23 -17.99
C ILE A 121 0.26 2.36 -17.49
N VAL A 122 -0.95 2.47 -18.04
CA VAL A 122 -2.00 3.30 -17.45
C VAL A 122 -2.98 2.40 -16.72
N LEU A 123 -3.22 2.70 -15.45
CA LEU A 123 -4.18 2.00 -14.58
C LEU A 123 -5.30 2.98 -14.22
N THR A 124 -6.55 2.61 -14.51
CA THR A 124 -7.73 3.37 -14.09
C THR A 124 -8.35 2.66 -12.90
N VAL A 125 -8.40 3.33 -11.75
CA VAL A 125 -8.91 2.75 -10.50
C VAL A 125 -10.21 3.44 -10.11
N ARG A 126 -11.21 2.64 -9.74
CA ARG A 126 -12.47 3.09 -9.12
C ARG A 126 -12.31 3.01 -7.60
N PRO A 127 -12.27 4.14 -6.87
CA PRO A 127 -12.26 4.15 -5.41
C PRO A 127 -13.69 3.97 -4.84
N PRO A 128 -13.84 3.66 -3.54
CA PRO A 128 -15.09 3.93 -2.83
C PRO A 128 -15.52 5.39 -3.01
N ALA A 129 -16.82 5.63 -3.20
CA ALA A 129 -17.34 6.94 -3.59
C ALA A 129 -16.96 8.07 -2.61
N GLU A 130 -16.92 7.76 -1.31
CA GLU A 130 -16.53 8.66 -0.24
C GLU A 130 -15.05 9.10 -0.30
N LEU A 131 -14.18 8.30 -0.94
CA LEU A 131 -12.76 8.62 -1.07
C LEU A 131 -12.48 9.56 -2.25
N ASN A 132 -13.34 9.56 -3.29
CA ASN A 132 -13.07 10.31 -4.51
C ASN A 132 -12.88 11.83 -4.27
N ARG A 133 -13.55 12.40 -3.26
CA ARG A 133 -13.41 13.82 -2.89
C ARG A 133 -12.00 14.22 -2.39
N PHE A 134 -11.18 13.25 -1.98
CA PHE A 134 -9.81 13.50 -1.52
C PHE A 134 -8.78 13.30 -2.64
N ILE A 135 -9.21 12.84 -3.81
CA ILE A 135 -8.36 12.51 -4.95
C ILE A 135 -8.41 13.69 -5.92
N ALA A 136 -7.27 14.35 -6.10
CA ALA A 136 -7.17 15.51 -6.97
C ALA A 136 -6.21 15.24 -8.12
N ARG A 137 -6.52 15.74 -9.32
CA ARG A 137 -5.60 15.71 -10.46
C ARG A 137 -4.28 16.39 -10.09
N LYS A 138 -3.16 15.73 -10.38
CA LYS A 138 -1.79 16.09 -9.96
C LYS A 138 -1.54 16.07 -8.45
N GLY A 139 -2.48 15.56 -7.65
CA GLY A 139 -2.27 15.24 -6.25
C GLY A 139 -1.59 13.88 -6.07
N SER A 140 -1.19 13.61 -4.84
CA SER A 140 -0.62 12.33 -4.42
C SER A 140 -1.71 11.35 -3.99
N ILE A 141 -1.47 10.06 -4.21
CA ILE A 141 -2.26 8.97 -3.66
C ILE A 141 -1.34 7.77 -3.41
N THR A 142 -1.68 6.95 -2.41
CA THR A 142 -1.00 5.68 -2.16
C THR A 142 -1.87 4.52 -2.63
N VAL A 143 -1.32 3.67 -3.52
CA VAL A 143 -1.98 2.46 -4.03
C VAL A 143 -1.10 1.25 -3.74
N ASP A 144 -1.60 0.29 -2.95
CA ASP A 144 -0.83 -0.86 -2.45
C ASP A 144 0.54 -0.46 -1.86
N GLY A 145 0.57 0.66 -1.13
CA GLY A 145 1.78 1.20 -0.52
C GLY A 145 2.72 1.92 -1.49
N VAL A 146 2.34 2.12 -2.75
CA VAL A 146 3.11 2.88 -3.74
C VAL A 146 2.58 4.30 -3.82
N SER A 147 3.44 5.29 -3.57
CA SER A 147 3.18 6.70 -3.78
C SER A 147 3.13 7.02 -5.27
N LEU A 148 2.01 7.54 -5.75
CA LEU A 148 1.78 7.84 -7.15
C LEU A 148 1.18 9.23 -7.33
N THR A 149 1.37 9.79 -8.53
CA THR A 149 0.69 11.01 -8.96
C THR A 149 -0.60 10.65 -9.68
N VAL A 150 -1.70 11.28 -9.31
CA VAL A 150 -2.97 11.17 -10.03
C VAL A 150 -2.88 11.92 -11.36
N ASN A 151 -2.99 11.22 -12.49
CA ASN A 151 -2.87 11.82 -13.82
C ASN A 151 -4.14 12.53 -14.25
N ASP A 152 -5.29 11.89 -14.02
CA ASP A 152 -6.63 12.43 -14.27
C ASP A 152 -7.63 11.89 -13.25
N VAL A 153 -8.75 12.57 -13.08
CA VAL A 153 -9.81 12.18 -12.14
C VAL A 153 -11.18 12.52 -12.71
N THR A 154 -12.11 11.59 -12.57
CA THR A 154 -13.52 11.72 -12.96
C THR A 154 -14.41 11.73 -11.71
N ALA A 155 -15.73 11.62 -11.91
CA ALA A 155 -16.66 11.53 -10.79
C ALA A 155 -16.55 10.21 -10.01
N ASP A 156 -16.01 9.15 -10.61
CA ASP A 156 -15.99 7.79 -10.06
C ASP A 156 -14.69 7.01 -10.29
N SER A 157 -13.67 7.60 -10.93
CA SER A 157 -12.39 6.94 -11.18
C SER A 157 -11.23 7.92 -11.24
N PHE A 158 -10.01 7.39 -11.17
CA PHE A 158 -8.79 8.15 -11.41
C PHE A 158 -7.75 7.32 -12.16
N ASP A 159 -6.90 8.02 -12.90
CA ASP A 159 -5.88 7.42 -13.76
C ASP A 159 -4.50 7.57 -13.12
N LEU A 160 -3.70 6.51 -13.24
CA LEU A 160 -2.31 6.45 -12.79
C LEU A 160 -1.42 6.00 -13.94
N MET A 161 -0.29 6.68 -14.11
CA MET A 161 0.79 6.27 -15.00
C MET A 161 1.87 5.54 -14.20
N ILE A 162 2.13 4.28 -14.54
CA ILE A 162 3.15 3.44 -13.93
C ILE A 162 4.35 3.32 -14.87
N ILE A 163 5.47 3.91 -14.46
CA ILE A 163 6.74 3.85 -15.21
C ILE A 163 7.36 2.43 -15.13
N PRO A 164 8.26 2.06 -16.07
CA PRO A 164 8.82 0.70 -16.13
C PRO A 164 9.44 0.24 -14.80
N HIS A 165 10.22 1.12 -14.15
CA HIS A 165 10.88 0.80 -12.89
C HIS A 165 9.87 0.43 -11.80
N THR A 166 8.82 1.24 -11.59
CA THR A 166 7.76 0.97 -10.61
C THR A 166 7.01 -0.32 -10.95
N ALA A 167 6.72 -0.56 -12.23
CA ALA A 167 6.06 -1.81 -12.66
C ALA A 167 6.92 -3.04 -12.34
N GLU A 168 8.24 -2.94 -12.47
CA GLU A 168 9.17 -4.03 -12.20
C GLU A 168 9.34 -4.30 -10.70
N VAL A 169 9.55 -3.25 -9.90
CA VAL A 169 9.92 -3.41 -8.48
C VAL A 169 8.72 -3.51 -7.53
N THR A 170 7.49 -3.35 -8.02
CA THR A 170 6.25 -3.46 -7.23
C THR A 170 5.29 -4.51 -7.80
N THR A 171 4.20 -4.78 -7.10
CA THR A 171 3.11 -5.64 -7.58
C THR A 171 2.25 -4.99 -8.68
N LEU A 172 2.33 -3.66 -8.85
CA LEU A 172 1.44 -2.92 -9.75
C LEU A 172 1.59 -3.34 -11.22
N GLY A 173 2.80 -3.73 -11.63
CA GLY A 173 3.06 -4.15 -13.01
C GLY A 173 2.27 -5.40 -13.43
N ALA A 174 1.90 -6.26 -12.47
CA ALA A 174 1.18 -7.51 -12.71
C ALA A 174 -0.35 -7.38 -12.59
N LEU A 175 -0.87 -6.26 -12.10
CA LEU A 175 -2.31 -6.08 -11.89
C LEU A 175 -3.11 -6.26 -13.17
N GLN A 176 -4.26 -6.93 -13.06
CA GLN A 176 -5.22 -7.17 -14.13
C GLN A 176 -6.56 -6.54 -13.77
N ILE A 177 -7.37 -6.22 -14.78
CA ILE A 177 -8.72 -5.67 -14.59
C ILE A 177 -9.52 -6.57 -13.63
N GLY A 178 -10.22 -5.94 -12.68
CA GLY A 178 -10.94 -6.60 -11.58
C GLY A 178 -10.09 -6.85 -10.33
N ALA A 179 -8.79 -6.54 -10.37
CA ALA A 179 -7.95 -6.59 -9.17
C ALA A 179 -8.37 -5.52 -8.16
N HIS A 180 -8.30 -5.88 -6.88
CA HIS A 180 -8.51 -4.96 -5.77
C HIS A 180 -7.18 -4.43 -5.25
N VAL A 181 -7.13 -3.15 -4.88
CA VAL A 181 -5.94 -2.48 -4.37
C VAL A 181 -6.26 -1.67 -3.12
N ASN A 182 -5.35 -1.64 -2.16
CA ASN A 182 -5.45 -0.77 -0.98
C ASN A 182 -5.23 0.69 -1.39
N LEU A 183 -6.11 1.58 -0.93
CA LEU A 183 -6.01 3.01 -1.16
C LEU A 183 -5.79 3.75 0.16
N GLU A 184 -4.80 4.63 0.20
CA GLU A 184 -4.65 5.65 1.23
C GLU A 184 -4.58 7.01 0.55
N VAL A 185 -5.50 7.91 0.95
CA VAL A 185 -5.54 9.27 0.38
C VAL A 185 -4.47 10.14 1.02
N ASP A 186 -4.02 11.18 0.31
CA ASP A 186 -3.03 12.11 0.85
C ASP A 186 -3.52 12.71 2.19
N LEU A 187 -2.66 12.61 3.20
CA LEU A 187 -2.90 13.18 4.52
C LEU A 187 -3.22 14.68 4.44
N MET A 188 -2.61 15.42 3.51
CA MET A 188 -2.90 16.84 3.29
C MET A 188 -4.35 17.06 2.85
N ALA A 189 -4.92 16.18 2.02
CA ALA A 189 -6.31 16.27 1.58
C ALA A 189 -7.29 16.10 2.75
N ARG A 190 -7.00 15.19 3.71
CA ARG A 190 -7.81 15.06 4.93
C ARG A 190 -7.83 16.34 5.75
N TYR A 191 -6.67 16.96 5.98
CA TYR A 191 -6.61 18.19 6.75
C TYR A 191 -7.28 19.36 6.04
N ALA A 192 -7.12 19.46 4.71
CA ALA A 192 -7.83 20.47 3.90
C ALA A 192 -9.35 20.30 3.97
N ALA A 193 -9.85 19.07 3.87
CA ALA A 193 -11.26 18.76 4.04
C ALA A 193 -11.75 19.14 5.45
N ARG A 194 -11.02 18.73 6.50
CA ARG A 194 -11.39 19.03 7.89
C ARG A 194 -11.45 20.53 8.17
N LEU A 195 -10.51 21.30 7.63
CA LEU A 195 -10.52 22.76 7.74
C LEU A 195 -11.71 23.38 6.98
N SER A 196 -12.08 22.83 5.83
CA SER A 196 -13.22 23.31 5.03
C SER A 196 -14.57 22.98 5.69
N GLU A 197 -14.68 21.82 6.35
CA GLU A 197 -15.86 21.41 7.12
C GLU A 197 -16.06 22.25 8.39
N PHE A 198 -14.96 22.79 8.94
CA PHE A 198 -14.98 23.56 10.16
C PHE A 198 -14.90 25.07 9.84
N SER A 199 -16.06 25.70 9.63
CA SER A 199 -16.14 27.17 9.64
C SER A 199 -16.34 27.67 11.08
N PRO A 200 -15.32 28.29 11.71
CA PRO A 200 -15.52 28.94 13.00
C PRO A 200 -16.56 30.07 12.85
N ALA A 201 -17.52 30.09 13.78
CA ALA A 201 -18.57 31.10 13.87
C ALA A 201 -18.01 32.51 14.15
#